data_AF-A0A1H6FMH6-F1
#
_entry.id   AF-A0A1H6FMH6-F1
#
_cell.length_a   1.000
_cell.length_b   1.000
_cell.length_c   1.000
_cell.angle_alpha   90.00
_cell.angle_beta   90.00
_cell.angle_gamma   90.00
#
_symmetry.space_group_name_H-M   'P 1'
#
loop_
_entity.id
_entity.type
_entity.pdbx_description
1 polymer ?
#
loop_
_entity_poly.entity_id
_entity_poly.type
_entity_poly.pdbx_seq_one_letter_code
_entity_poly.pdbx_strand_id
1 'polypeptide(L)'
;MTNSKFSRLLSLFTYGVLPRRLLIAIILEGLFVLGSLQFAASGFIKISPRSPFLTLIPIFGVIAILGTFFFSWRIAHTSYSPFLHQRYVPPFIASGYIMIGLVGTGIGYLLHTFLMNTSVVVGLDEAVLGVSIGSIFGFLILLFLDRVEIDTPRNRVDLENEIRSIQSLRSNIEDSSKAPIKQTGNFESLVDSIEECADILDESFTEEGRQLSRNMKDWTEAFRTYPEIPQAEIIDRSRSPQQQELRRLANDFESIISRLQRISNNEETRISNGCMAT
;
A
#
# COMPACT_ATOMS: atom_id res chain seq x y z
N MET A 1 -15.23 -13.24 -13.61
CA MET A 1 -14.41 -12.17 -14.24
C MET A 1 -15.25 -10.91 -14.43
N THR A 2 -15.23 -10.01 -13.45
CA THR A 2 -15.65 -8.61 -13.62
C THR A 2 -14.58 -7.77 -12.95
N ASN A 3 -13.44 -7.63 -13.64
CA ASN A 3 -12.36 -6.70 -13.31
C ASN A 3 -12.87 -5.27 -13.58
N SER A 4 -13.76 -4.78 -12.73
CA SER A 4 -14.26 -3.41 -12.87
C SER A 4 -13.14 -2.46 -12.46
N LYS A 5 -12.91 -1.40 -13.24
CA LYS A 5 -11.93 -0.34 -12.90
C LYS A 5 -12.09 0.14 -11.45
N PHE A 6 -13.30 0.05 -10.91
CA PHE A 6 -13.66 0.32 -9.53
C PHE A 6 -12.95 -0.56 -8.50
N SER A 7 -12.78 -1.87 -8.72
CA SER A 7 -12.07 -2.73 -7.75
C SER A 7 -10.60 -2.37 -7.63
N ARG A 8 -9.96 -2.02 -8.75
CA ARG A 8 -8.57 -1.50 -8.77
C ARG A 8 -8.46 -0.13 -8.12
N LEU A 9 -9.44 0.74 -8.36
CA LEU A 9 -9.48 2.07 -7.75
C LEU A 9 -9.70 1.97 -6.23
N LEU A 10 -10.55 1.04 -5.81
CA LEU A 10 -10.82 0.78 -4.40
C LEU A 10 -9.60 0.17 -3.71
N SER A 11 -8.94 -0.83 -4.31
CA SER A 11 -7.70 -1.39 -3.75
C SER A 11 -6.58 -0.37 -3.68
N LEU A 12 -6.52 0.56 -4.65
CA LEU A 12 -5.59 1.68 -4.62
C LEU A 12 -5.90 2.61 -3.45
N PHE A 13 -7.17 3.03 -3.31
CA PHE A 13 -7.61 3.92 -2.26
C PHE A 13 -7.41 3.32 -0.87
N THR A 14 -7.67 2.03 -0.71
CA THR A 14 -7.54 1.33 0.57
C THR A 14 -6.14 0.76 0.79
N TYR A 15 -5.16 0.98 -0.08
CA TYR A 15 -3.85 0.33 -0.02
C TYR A 15 -3.91 -1.21 0.05
N GLY A 16 -4.95 -1.82 -0.52
CA GLY A 16 -5.19 -3.28 -0.49
C GLY A 16 -6.06 -3.77 0.68
N VAL A 17 -6.45 -2.87 1.59
CA VAL A 17 -7.28 -3.19 2.76
C VAL A 17 -8.72 -3.55 2.37
N LEU A 18 -9.30 -4.51 3.11
CA LEU A 18 -10.69 -4.95 2.97
C LEU A 18 -11.67 -3.78 3.20
N PRO A 19 -12.67 -3.56 2.31
CA PRO A 19 -13.65 -2.46 2.44
C PRO A 19 -14.39 -2.39 3.78
N ARG A 20 -14.52 -3.54 4.46
CA ARG A 20 -15.12 -3.65 5.79
C ARG A 20 -14.37 -2.84 6.86
N ARG A 21 -13.05 -2.66 6.73
CA ARG A 21 -12.22 -1.95 7.72
C ARG A 21 -12.28 -0.43 7.51
N LEU A 22 -12.32 0.02 6.27
CA LEU A 22 -12.65 1.40 5.91
C LEU A 22 -14.00 1.80 6.53
N LEU A 23 -15.00 0.92 6.44
CA LEU A 23 -16.32 1.14 7.04
C LEU A 23 -16.25 1.25 8.58
N ILE A 24 -15.43 0.43 9.24
CA ILE A 24 -15.24 0.48 10.70
C ILE A 24 -14.57 1.80 11.12
N ALA A 25 -13.55 2.24 10.39
CA ALA A 25 -12.90 3.53 10.64
C ALA A 25 -13.91 4.68 10.50
N ILE A 26 -14.68 4.71 9.40
CA ILE A 26 -15.73 5.69 9.16
C ILE A 26 -16.80 5.67 10.27
N ILE A 27 -17.20 4.50 10.78
CA ILE A 27 -18.22 4.36 11.83
C ILE A 27 -17.70 4.82 13.21
N LEU A 28 -16.53 4.33 13.63
CA LEU A 28 -15.91 4.73 14.91
C LEU A 28 -15.66 6.23 14.95
N GLU A 29 -15.33 6.82 13.81
CA GLU A 29 -15.04 8.23 13.71
C GLU A 29 -16.31 9.08 13.55
N GLY A 30 -17.35 8.57 12.88
CA GLY A 30 -18.71 9.11 12.91
C GLY A 30 -19.27 9.24 14.34
N LEU A 31 -18.97 8.27 15.21
CA LEU A 31 -19.29 8.34 16.64
C LEU A 31 -18.51 9.45 17.36
N PHE A 32 -17.25 9.67 16.98
CA PHE A 32 -16.44 10.79 17.50
C PHE A 32 -16.96 12.15 17.02
N VAL A 33 -17.44 12.25 15.77
CA VAL A 33 -18.09 13.47 15.21
C VAL A 33 -19.37 13.78 15.98
N LEU A 34 -20.22 12.78 16.21
CA LEU A 34 -21.44 12.96 17.00
C LEU A 34 -21.12 13.38 18.44
N GLY A 35 -20.06 12.83 19.04
CA GLY A 35 -19.58 13.25 20.36
C GLY A 35 -19.03 14.68 20.38
N SER A 36 -18.30 15.11 19.34
CA SER A 36 -17.70 16.45 19.25
C SER A 36 -18.71 17.54 18.86
N LEU A 37 -19.70 17.22 18.02
CA LEU A 37 -20.81 18.13 17.67
C LEU A 37 -21.73 18.41 18.87
N GLN A 38 -21.77 17.57 19.91
CA GLN A 38 -22.42 17.93 21.18
C GLN A 38 -21.79 19.17 21.84
N PHE A 39 -20.55 19.51 21.48
CA PHE A 39 -19.83 20.68 22.00
C PHE A 39 -19.94 21.93 21.09
N ALA A 40 -20.40 21.78 19.84
CA ALA A 40 -20.57 22.91 18.91
C ALA A 40 -22.02 23.44 18.96
N ALA A 41 -22.19 24.56 19.67
CA ALA A 41 -23.35 25.44 19.80
C ALA A 41 -24.57 25.09 18.91
N SER A 42 -25.59 24.40 19.43
CA SER A 42 -26.66 25.02 20.22
C SER A 42 -27.29 24.08 21.25
N GLY A 43 -26.64 22.95 21.56
CA GLY A 43 -27.17 21.93 22.46
C GLY A 43 -26.80 22.08 23.94
N PHE A 44 -25.53 22.32 24.29
CA PHE A 44 -25.13 22.21 25.71
C PHE A 44 -24.09 23.21 26.23
N ILE A 45 -23.31 23.91 25.39
CA ILE A 45 -22.30 24.86 25.88
C ILE A 45 -22.28 26.13 25.03
N LYS A 46 -22.63 27.28 25.62
CA LYS A 46 -22.41 28.62 25.03
C LYS A 46 -20.91 28.90 24.97
N ILE A 47 -20.29 28.62 23.85
CA ILE A 47 -18.88 28.98 23.62
C ILE A 47 -18.84 30.47 23.25
N SER A 48 -18.21 31.27 24.11
CA SER A 48 -17.97 32.70 23.90
C SER A 48 -17.16 32.94 22.60
N PRO A 49 -17.44 34.01 21.82
CA PRO A 49 -16.81 34.30 20.52
C PRO A 49 -15.30 34.61 20.55
N ARG A 50 -14.63 34.38 21.68
CA ARG A 50 -13.16 34.44 21.85
C ARG A 50 -12.58 33.16 22.45
N SER A 51 -13.22 32.03 22.22
CA SER A 51 -12.70 30.75 22.68
C SER A 51 -11.45 30.38 21.89
N PRO A 52 -10.34 29.96 22.53
CA PRO A 52 -9.14 29.47 21.85
C PRO A 52 -9.44 28.29 20.89
N PHE A 53 -10.59 27.64 21.06
CA PHE A 53 -11.12 26.62 20.16
C PHE A 53 -11.26 27.09 18.70
N LEU A 54 -11.75 28.32 18.49
CA LEU A 54 -11.93 28.90 17.14
C LEU A 54 -10.58 29.20 16.45
N THR A 55 -9.49 29.33 17.22
CA THR A 55 -8.15 29.54 16.68
C THR A 55 -7.36 28.23 16.54
N LEU A 56 -7.51 27.31 17.50
CA LEU A 56 -6.73 26.08 17.54
C LEU A 56 -7.20 25.06 16.49
N ILE A 57 -8.50 24.89 16.28
CA ILE A 57 -9.02 23.92 15.31
C ILE A 57 -8.53 24.20 13.88
N PRO A 58 -8.55 25.44 13.37
CA PRO A 58 -7.98 25.73 12.05
C PRO A 58 -6.49 25.41 11.95
N ILE A 59 -5.71 25.67 13.00
CA ILE A 59 -4.28 25.31 13.04
C ILE A 59 -4.12 23.79 12.93
N PHE A 60 -4.90 23.02 13.70
CA PHE A 60 -4.89 21.56 13.60
C PHE A 60 -5.39 21.05 12.25
N GLY A 61 -6.37 21.73 11.63
CA GLY A 61 -6.84 21.42 10.28
C GLY A 61 -5.72 21.56 9.24
N VAL A 62 -4.96 22.64 9.27
CA VAL A 62 -3.80 22.83 8.38
C VAL A 62 -2.74 21.76 8.63
N ILE A 63 -2.41 21.48 9.90
CA ILE A 63 -1.46 20.42 10.26
C ILE A 63 -1.95 19.05 9.76
N ALA A 64 -3.24 18.76 9.88
CA ALA A 64 -3.84 17.52 9.41
C ALA A 64 -3.76 17.38 7.89
N ILE A 65 -3.99 18.45 7.12
CA ILE A 65 -3.79 18.44 5.66
C ILE A 65 -2.34 18.08 5.34
N LEU A 66 -1.38 18.81 5.91
CA LEU A 66 0.05 18.55 5.68
C LEU A 66 0.44 17.13 6.10
N GLY A 67 -0.07 16.68 7.24
CA GLY A 67 0.09 15.31 7.74
C GLY A 67 -0.48 14.27 6.78
N THR A 68 -1.65 14.51 6.19
CA THR A 68 -2.29 13.59 5.24
C THR A 68 -1.44 13.41 4.00
N PHE A 69 -0.90 14.50 3.45
CA PHE A 69 0.02 14.43 2.32
C PHE A 69 1.32 13.72 2.68
N PHE A 70 1.92 14.07 3.83
CA PHE A 70 3.15 13.44 4.30
C PHE A 70 2.98 11.93 4.52
N PHE A 71 1.93 11.52 5.23
CA PHE A 71 1.63 10.11 5.48
C PHE A 71 1.31 9.39 4.18
N SER A 72 0.47 9.94 3.29
CA SER A 72 0.17 9.28 2.03
C SER A 72 1.43 9.07 1.18
N TRP A 73 2.35 10.04 1.18
CA TRP A 73 3.67 9.89 0.54
C TRP A 73 4.50 8.79 1.18
N ARG A 74 4.56 8.75 2.51
CA ARG A 74 5.27 7.73 3.27
C ARG A 74 4.71 6.34 2.96
N ILE A 75 3.39 6.16 3.01
CA ILE A 75 2.69 4.90 2.73
C ILE A 75 2.93 4.43 1.31
N ALA A 76 2.80 5.35 0.35
CA ALA A 76 3.04 5.04 -1.05
C ALA A 76 4.47 4.56 -1.28
N HIS A 77 5.46 5.22 -0.66
CA HIS A 77 6.84 4.78 -0.71
C HIS A 77 7.09 3.49 0.07
N THR A 78 6.29 3.17 1.09
CA THR A 78 6.41 1.91 1.84
C THR A 78 5.80 0.71 1.12
N SER A 79 4.80 0.93 0.27
CA SER A 79 4.05 -0.11 -0.43
C SER A 79 4.82 -0.81 -1.56
N TYR A 80 4.49 -2.07 -1.82
CA TYR A 80 5.06 -2.89 -2.89
C TYR A 80 4.39 -2.70 -4.26
N SER A 81 3.30 -1.92 -4.36
CA SER A 81 2.68 -1.65 -5.66
C SER A 81 3.47 -0.57 -6.42
N PRO A 82 4.03 -0.87 -7.61
CA PRO A 82 4.73 0.11 -8.44
C PRO A 82 3.83 1.27 -8.88
N PHE A 83 2.52 1.05 -8.91
CA PHE A 83 1.56 2.09 -9.26
C PHE A 83 1.46 3.16 -8.15
N LEU A 84 1.58 2.77 -6.88
CA LEU A 84 1.59 3.73 -5.76
C LEU A 84 2.84 4.62 -5.76
N HIS A 85 3.94 4.19 -6.41
CA HIS A 85 5.17 4.98 -6.52
C HIS A 85 5.06 6.13 -7.54
N GLN A 86 3.98 6.18 -8.32
CA GLN A 86 3.78 7.25 -9.29
C GLN A 86 3.54 8.58 -8.57
N ARG A 87 4.26 9.63 -8.97
CA ARG A 87 4.29 10.94 -8.28
C ARG A 87 2.92 11.59 -8.03
N TYR A 88 1.93 11.28 -8.87
CA TYR A 88 0.58 11.85 -8.75
C TYR A 88 -0.37 11.02 -7.88
N VAL A 89 -0.01 9.77 -7.54
CA VAL A 89 -0.89 8.86 -6.82
C VAL A 89 -0.98 9.18 -5.31
N PRO A 90 0.12 9.41 -4.56
CA PRO A 90 0.04 9.86 -3.17
C PRO A 90 -0.80 11.13 -2.96
N PRO A 91 -0.60 12.23 -3.72
CA PRO A 91 -1.41 13.43 -3.52
C PRO A 91 -2.89 13.20 -3.91
N PHE A 92 -3.17 12.32 -4.87
CA PHE A 92 -4.54 11.93 -5.21
C PHE A 92 -5.23 11.17 -4.07
N ILE A 93 -4.52 10.21 -3.45
CA ILE A 93 -5.03 9.46 -2.30
C ILE A 93 -5.27 10.38 -1.11
N ALA A 94 -4.29 11.23 -0.77
CA ALA A 94 -4.43 12.23 0.30
C ALA A 94 -5.65 13.14 0.08
N SER A 95 -5.83 13.64 -1.15
CA SER A 95 -6.97 14.48 -1.51
C SER A 95 -8.30 13.73 -1.35
N GLY A 96 -8.34 12.45 -1.71
CA GLY A 96 -9.54 11.64 -1.53
C GLY A 96 -9.91 11.43 -0.06
N TYR A 97 -8.94 11.20 0.82
CA TYR A 97 -9.20 11.10 2.27
C TYR A 97 -9.70 12.42 2.86
N ILE A 98 -9.11 13.55 2.47
CA ILE A 98 -9.60 14.87 2.86
C ILE A 98 -11.06 15.06 2.37
N MET A 99 -11.35 14.71 1.12
CA MET A 99 -12.71 14.79 0.57
C MET A 99 -13.70 13.91 1.33
N ILE A 100 -13.32 12.68 1.72
CA ILE A 100 -14.16 11.80 2.54
C ILE A 100 -14.48 12.48 3.88
N GLY A 101 -13.48 13.04 4.55
CA GLY A 101 -13.67 13.75 5.82
C GLY A 101 -14.56 14.99 5.69
N LEU A 102 -14.41 15.76 4.61
CA LEU A 102 -15.26 16.92 4.31
C LEU A 102 -16.71 16.51 4.04
N VAL A 103 -16.93 15.48 3.23
CA VAL A 103 -18.28 14.94 2.94
C VAL A 103 -18.92 14.41 4.22
N GLY A 104 -18.18 13.67 5.05
CA GLY A 104 -18.66 13.18 6.34
C GLY A 104 -19.09 14.32 7.27
N THR A 105 -18.29 15.38 7.34
CA THR A 105 -18.61 16.57 8.13
C THR A 105 -19.85 17.30 7.60
N GLY A 106 -19.97 17.45 6.27
CA GLY A 106 -21.13 18.06 5.63
C GLY A 106 -22.43 17.27 5.88
N ILE A 107 -22.38 15.93 5.79
CA ILE A 107 -23.52 15.07 6.13
C ILE A 107 -23.89 15.22 7.60
N GLY A 108 -22.89 15.23 8.51
CA GLY A 108 -23.11 15.43 9.94
C GLY A 108 -23.78 16.77 10.25
N TYR A 109 -23.34 17.84 9.57
CA TYR A 109 -23.96 19.16 9.68
C TYR A 109 -25.42 19.15 9.19
N LEU A 110 -25.70 18.61 8.00
CA LEU A 110 -27.05 18.54 7.46
C LEU A 110 -28.00 17.73 8.36
N LEU A 111 -27.52 16.60 8.90
CA LEU A 111 -28.29 15.77 9.83
C LEU A 111 -28.59 16.53 11.12
N HIS A 112 -27.61 17.28 11.65
CA HIS A 112 -27.80 18.12 12.82
C HIS A 112 -28.84 19.21 12.56
N THR A 113 -28.75 19.92 11.44
CA THR A 113 -29.71 20.96 11.05
C THR A 113 -31.12 20.40 10.90
N PHE A 114 -31.25 19.21 10.30
CA PHE A 114 -32.53 18.52 10.16
C PHE A 114 -33.14 18.12 11.51
N LEU A 115 -32.34 17.51 12.40
CA LEU A 115 -32.81 17.03 13.71
C LEU A 115 -33.14 18.18 14.68
N MET A 116 -32.36 19.26 14.65
CA MET A 116 -32.52 20.41 15.54
C MET A 116 -33.39 21.52 14.96
N ASN A 117 -33.89 21.35 13.73
CA ASN A 117 -34.70 22.33 13.01
C ASN A 117 -34.07 23.75 13.00
N THR A 118 -32.75 23.81 12.80
CA THR A 118 -31.98 25.06 12.75
C THR A 118 -31.86 25.59 11.31
N SER A 119 -31.40 26.82 11.14
CA SER A 119 -31.17 27.39 9.80
C SER A 119 -30.00 26.72 9.09
N VAL A 120 -30.14 26.49 7.78
CA VAL A 120 -29.09 25.92 6.90
C VAL A 120 -28.02 26.96 6.51
N VAL A 121 -28.18 28.22 6.90
CA VAL A 121 -27.24 29.29 6.53
C VAL A 121 -25.94 29.11 7.31
N VAL A 122 -24.88 28.73 6.60
CA VAL A 122 -23.54 28.52 7.15
C VAL A 122 -22.79 29.86 7.18
N GLY A 123 -22.35 30.27 8.37
CA GLY A 123 -21.45 31.41 8.53
C GLY A 123 -20.01 31.10 8.07
N LEU A 124 -19.21 32.12 7.77
CA LEU A 124 -17.81 31.92 7.35
C LEU A 124 -16.97 31.19 8.42
N ASP A 125 -17.19 31.52 9.70
CA ASP A 125 -16.50 30.85 10.82
C ASP A 125 -16.90 29.38 10.94
N GLU A 126 -18.17 29.06 10.71
CA GLU A 126 -18.69 27.69 10.71
C GLU A 126 -18.14 26.88 9.53
N ALA A 127 -18.01 27.51 8.37
CA ALA A 127 -17.39 26.89 7.20
C ALA A 127 -15.90 26.58 7.45
N VAL A 128 -15.15 27.52 8.03
CA VAL A 128 -13.73 27.31 8.38
C VAL A 128 -13.60 26.19 9.41
N LEU A 129 -14.45 26.17 10.43
CA LEU A 129 -14.48 25.12 11.44
C LEU A 129 -14.80 23.75 10.80
N GLY A 130 -15.83 23.69 9.96
CA GLY A 130 -16.24 22.48 9.25
C GLY A 130 -15.16 21.92 8.34
N VAL A 131 -14.46 22.77 7.57
CA VAL A 131 -13.33 22.37 6.73
C VAL A 131 -12.17 21.83 7.57
N SER A 132 -11.89 22.47 8.70
CA SER A 132 -10.81 22.07 9.60
C SER A 132 -11.08 20.72 10.25
N ILE A 133 -12.31 20.53 10.75
CA ILE A 133 -12.80 19.29 11.32
C ILE A 133 -12.77 18.17 10.26
N GLY A 134 -13.29 18.42 9.05
CA GLY A 134 -13.25 17.45 7.96
C GLY A 134 -11.85 17.07 7.51
N SER A 135 -10.91 18.01 7.56
CA SER A 135 -9.50 17.72 7.25
C SER A 135 -8.83 16.86 8.33
N ILE A 136 -9.13 17.12 9.60
CA ILE A 136 -8.68 16.28 10.73
C ILE A 136 -9.24 14.85 10.58
N PHE A 137 -10.50 14.70 10.18
CA PHE A 137 -11.08 13.38 9.91
C PHE A 137 -10.41 12.67 8.75
N GLY A 138 -10.17 13.35 7.62
CA GLY A 138 -9.44 12.76 6.50
C GLY A 138 -8.06 12.24 6.92
N PHE A 139 -7.36 12.99 7.75
CA PHE A 139 -6.06 12.61 8.29
C PHE A 139 -6.13 11.40 9.23
N LEU A 140 -7.10 11.37 10.14
CA LEU A 140 -7.27 10.29 11.11
C LEU A 140 -7.70 8.96 10.46
N ILE A 141 -8.58 9.01 9.45
CA ILE A 141 -8.92 7.83 8.64
C ILE A 141 -7.65 7.25 7.99
N LEU A 142 -6.80 8.12 7.42
CA LEU A 142 -5.53 7.70 6.82
C LEU A 142 -4.59 7.09 7.88
N LEU A 143 -4.45 7.72 9.05
CA LEU A 143 -3.62 7.21 10.16
C LEU A 143 -4.10 5.86 10.68
N PHE A 144 -5.41 5.64 10.76
CA PHE A 144 -5.96 4.37 11.20
C PHE A 144 -5.60 3.24 10.22
N LEU A 145 -5.63 3.52 8.92
CA LEU A 145 -5.21 2.56 7.90
C LEU A 145 -3.70 2.32 7.90
N ASP A 146 -2.89 3.36 8.13
CA ASP A 146 -1.43 3.25 8.27
C ASP A 146 -1.03 2.34 9.44
N ARG A 147 -1.63 2.56 10.63
CA ARG A 147 -1.30 1.80 11.85
C ARG A 147 -1.70 0.34 11.84
N VAL A 148 -2.70 -0.03 11.02
CA VAL A 148 -3.27 -1.38 11.03
C VAL A 148 -2.73 -2.24 9.90
N GLU A 149 -2.14 -1.66 8.84
CA GLU A 149 -2.14 -2.38 7.55
C GLU A 149 -1.00 -2.14 6.55
N ILE A 150 0.11 -1.50 6.93
CA ILE A 150 1.34 -1.54 6.10
C ILE A 150 2.43 -2.33 6.82
N ASP A 151 2.03 -3.41 7.48
CA ASP A 151 2.96 -4.51 7.65
C ASP A 151 2.88 -5.35 6.37
N THR A 152 3.97 -5.25 5.62
CA THR A 152 4.57 -6.30 4.79
C THR A 152 4.21 -7.71 5.29
N PRO A 153 4.21 -8.75 4.45
CA PRO A 153 3.88 -10.11 4.89
C PRO A 153 4.62 -10.42 6.20
N ARG A 154 3.94 -11.15 7.10
CA ARG A 154 4.26 -11.27 8.54
C ARG A 154 5.75 -11.46 8.89
N ASN A 155 6.55 -11.91 7.93
CA ASN A 155 8.00 -12.03 8.00
C ASN A 155 8.73 -11.29 6.85
N ARG A 156 8.88 -9.97 6.99
CA ARG A 156 9.63 -9.13 6.05
C ARG A 156 11.12 -9.50 5.96
N VAL A 157 11.71 -9.88 7.09
CA VAL A 157 13.11 -10.32 7.16
C VAL A 157 13.31 -11.59 6.34
N ASP A 158 12.37 -12.53 6.42
CA ASP A 158 12.44 -13.76 5.63
C ASP A 158 12.25 -13.46 4.14
N LEU A 159 11.36 -12.52 3.77
CA LEU A 159 11.22 -12.10 2.37
C LEU A 159 12.52 -11.53 1.81
N GLU A 160 13.21 -10.67 2.55
CA GLU A 160 14.51 -10.12 2.14
C GLU A 160 15.58 -11.22 2.02
N ASN A 161 15.59 -12.16 2.97
CA ASN A 161 16.53 -13.28 2.96
C ASN A 161 16.29 -14.18 1.73
N GLU A 162 15.04 -14.49 1.41
CA GLU A 162 14.72 -15.29 0.23
C GLU A 162 15.04 -14.54 -1.07
N ILE A 163 14.76 -13.23 -1.16
CA ILE A 163 15.16 -12.45 -2.34
C ILE A 163 16.70 -12.48 -2.53
N ARG A 164 17.47 -12.34 -1.45
CA ARG A 164 18.95 -12.46 -1.51
C ARG A 164 19.39 -13.87 -1.88
N SER A 165 18.72 -14.91 -1.36
CA SER A 165 18.97 -16.31 -1.72
C SER A 165 18.78 -16.53 -3.22
N ILE A 166 17.64 -16.10 -3.78
CA ILE A 166 17.34 -16.17 -5.21
C ILE A 166 18.42 -15.47 -6.05
N GLN A 167 18.83 -14.27 -5.66
CA GLN A 167 19.87 -13.51 -6.38
C GLN A 167 21.23 -14.22 -6.35
N SER A 168 21.61 -14.75 -5.18
CA SER A 168 22.86 -15.50 -5.00
C SER A 168 22.86 -16.79 -5.83
N LEU A 169 21.78 -17.58 -5.76
CA LEU A 169 21.62 -18.84 -6.50
C LEU A 169 21.64 -18.60 -8.01
N ARG A 170 20.96 -17.56 -8.47
CA ARG A 170 20.99 -17.13 -9.86
C ARG A 170 22.41 -16.77 -10.32
N SER A 171 23.14 -15.94 -9.58
CA SER A 171 24.54 -15.60 -9.91
C SER A 171 25.42 -16.85 -9.95
N ASN A 172 25.25 -17.76 -8.99
CA ASN A 172 26.00 -19.02 -8.94
C ASN A 172 25.72 -19.92 -10.16
N ILE A 173 24.52 -19.88 -10.74
CA ILE A 173 24.18 -20.62 -11.95
C ILE A 173 24.81 -19.96 -13.18
N GLU A 174 24.69 -18.63 -13.29
CA GLU A 174 25.25 -17.81 -14.39
C GLU A 174 26.79 -17.89 -14.44
N ASP A 175 27.48 -17.80 -13.29
CA ASP A 175 28.94 -17.78 -13.19
C ASP A 175 29.58 -19.18 -13.22
N SER A 176 28.77 -20.23 -13.14
CA SER A 176 29.28 -21.60 -13.02
C SER A 176 29.69 -22.16 -14.37
N SER A 177 30.98 -22.46 -14.50
CA SER A 177 31.55 -23.20 -15.63
C SER A 177 31.18 -24.70 -15.64
N LYS A 178 30.35 -25.15 -14.68
CA LYS A 178 29.94 -26.55 -14.57
C LYS A 178 28.89 -26.87 -15.62
N ALA A 179 28.91 -28.11 -16.13
CA ALA A 179 27.84 -28.60 -16.99
C ALA A 179 26.48 -28.54 -16.25
N PRO A 180 25.36 -28.24 -16.94
CA PRO A 180 24.03 -28.10 -16.33
C PRO A 180 23.63 -29.27 -15.42
N ILE A 181 23.98 -30.50 -15.80
CA ILE A 181 23.69 -31.73 -15.05
C ILE A 181 24.38 -31.76 -13.67
N LYS A 182 25.44 -30.97 -13.46
CA LYS A 182 26.12 -30.82 -12.16
C LYS A 182 25.59 -29.63 -11.34
N GLN A 183 24.59 -28.92 -11.86
CA GLN A 183 23.94 -27.78 -11.21
C GLN A 183 22.52 -28.14 -10.71
N THR A 184 22.07 -29.39 -10.83
CA THR A 184 20.72 -29.83 -10.42
C THR A 184 20.34 -29.36 -9.01
N GLY A 185 21.25 -29.50 -8.04
CA GLY A 185 21.00 -29.01 -6.68
C GLY A 185 20.83 -27.48 -6.59
N ASN A 186 21.51 -26.70 -7.44
CA ASN A 186 21.32 -25.24 -7.49
C ASN A 186 19.97 -24.88 -8.12
N PHE A 187 19.49 -25.66 -9.10
CA PHE A 187 18.16 -25.46 -9.68
C PHE A 187 17.06 -25.78 -8.67
N GLU A 188 17.19 -26.89 -7.93
CA GLU A 188 16.26 -27.24 -6.85
C GLU A 188 16.23 -26.16 -5.77
N SER A 189 17.40 -25.75 -5.24
CA SER A 189 17.46 -24.67 -4.25
C SER A 189 16.90 -23.34 -4.75
N LEU A 190 17.07 -23.02 -6.04
CA LEU A 190 16.49 -21.81 -6.62
C LEU A 190 14.97 -21.89 -6.65
N VAL A 191 14.42 -23.05 -7.05
CA VAL A 191 12.98 -23.28 -7.05
C VAL A 191 12.42 -23.20 -5.64
N ASP A 192 13.07 -23.83 -4.66
CA ASP A 192 12.63 -23.81 -3.27
C ASP A 192 12.57 -22.39 -2.71
N SER A 193 13.63 -21.58 -2.89
CA SER A 193 13.62 -20.17 -2.47
C SER A 193 12.56 -19.32 -3.20
N ILE A 194 12.25 -19.63 -4.47
CA ILE A 194 11.16 -18.95 -5.20
C ILE A 194 9.80 -19.35 -4.62
N GLU A 195 9.58 -20.61 -4.27
CA GLU A 195 8.34 -21.08 -3.64
C GLU A 195 8.16 -20.49 -2.25
N GLU A 196 9.20 -20.48 -1.42
CA GLU A 196 9.17 -19.85 -0.10
C GLU A 196 8.87 -18.34 -0.20
N CYS A 197 9.53 -17.64 -1.13
CA CYS A 197 9.23 -16.23 -1.40
C CYS A 197 7.78 -16.04 -1.90
N ALA A 198 7.27 -16.96 -2.72
CA ALA A 198 5.90 -16.92 -3.22
C ALA A 198 4.88 -17.12 -2.10
N ASP A 199 5.13 -18.03 -1.16
CA ASP A 199 4.26 -18.28 0.00
C ASP A 199 4.22 -17.07 0.93
N ILE A 200 5.37 -16.43 1.19
CA ILE A 200 5.42 -15.18 1.94
C ILE A 200 4.60 -14.08 1.21
N LEU A 201 4.70 -13.98 -0.11
CA LEU A 201 3.95 -13.00 -0.90
C LEU A 201 2.45 -13.33 -1.05
N ASP A 202 2.04 -14.58 -0.88
CA ASP A 202 0.63 -15.00 -0.94
C ASP A 202 -0.17 -14.42 0.24
N GLU A 203 0.50 -14.23 1.38
CA GLU A 203 -0.04 -13.53 2.54
C GLU A 203 -0.11 -12.00 2.35
N SER A 204 0.31 -11.46 1.21
CA SER A 204 0.25 -10.03 0.94
C SER A 204 -1.19 -9.52 0.92
N PHE A 205 -1.41 -8.37 1.58
CA PHE A 205 -2.68 -7.65 1.52
C PHE A 205 -2.94 -7.02 0.14
N THR A 206 -1.88 -6.75 -0.64
CA THR A 206 -2.00 -6.15 -1.97
C THR A 206 -2.30 -7.20 -3.05
N GLU A 207 -3.15 -6.84 -4.01
CA GLU A 207 -3.45 -7.74 -5.13
C GLU A 207 -2.21 -7.98 -5.99
N GLU A 208 -1.34 -6.99 -6.12
CA GLU A 208 -0.08 -7.09 -6.86
C GLU A 208 0.92 -8.05 -6.20
N GLY A 209 0.95 -8.11 -4.86
CA GLY A 209 1.73 -9.09 -4.10
C GLY A 209 1.22 -10.51 -4.31
N ARG A 210 -0.10 -10.73 -4.14
CA ARG A 210 -0.73 -12.04 -4.45
C ARG A 210 -0.62 -12.43 -5.92
N GLN A 211 -0.61 -11.46 -6.82
CA GLN A 211 -0.37 -11.72 -8.24
C GLN A 211 1.08 -12.07 -8.49
N LEU A 212 2.06 -11.45 -7.81
CA LEU A 212 3.46 -11.87 -7.89
C LEU A 212 3.63 -13.32 -7.40
N SER A 213 3.05 -13.66 -6.25
CA SER A 213 3.04 -15.03 -5.72
C SER A 213 2.51 -16.04 -6.75
N ARG A 214 1.34 -15.78 -7.36
CA ARG A 214 0.79 -16.64 -8.42
C ARG A 214 1.73 -16.78 -9.61
N ASN A 215 2.32 -15.69 -10.11
CA ASN A 215 3.28 -15.78 -11.22
C ASN A 215 4.51 -16.62 -10.85
N MET A 216 4.96 -16.55 -9.60
CA MET A 216 6.09 -17.36 -9.11
C MET A 216 5.72 -18.84 -9.04
N LYS A 217 4.55 -19.20 -8.51
CA LYS A 217 4.06 -20.58 -8.46
C LYS A 217 3.82 -21.17 -9.86
N ASP A 218 3.21 -20.40 -10.75
CA ASP A 218 2.99 -20.81 -12.15
C ASP A 218 4.34 -21.04 -12.87
N TRP A 219 5.32 -20.18 -12.59
CA TRP A 219 6.65 -20.29 -13.16
C TRP A 219 7.41 -21.51 -12.62
N THR A 220 7.38 -21.77 -11.30
CA THR A 220 8.08 -22.93 -10.71
C THR A 220 7.49 -24.26 -11.18
N GLU A 221 6.16 -24.35 -11.29
CA GLU A 221 5.48 -25.52 -11.83
C GLU A 221 5.92 -25.80 -13.27
N ALA A 222 5.92 -24.78 -14.15
CA ALA A 222 6.36 -24.93 -15.52
C ALA A 222 7.86 -25.27 -15.61
N PHE A 223 8.71 -24.63 -14.81
CA PHE A 223 10.16 -24.84 -14.81
C PHE A 223 10.56 -26.27 -14.40
N ARG A 224 9.86 -26.88 -13.44
CA ARG A 224 10.09 -28.27 -13.01
C ARG A 224 9.81 -29.32 -14.09
N THR A 225 9.01 -29.00 -15.11
CA THR A 225 8.71 -29.95 -16.20
C THR A 225 9.85 -30.11 -17.20
N TYR A 226 10.81 -29.19 -17.21
CA TYR A 226 11.92 -29.21 -18.15
C TYR A 226 13.16 -29.92 -17.58
N PRO A 227 13.94 -30.62 -18.42
CA PRO A 227 15.22 -31.18 -18.00
C PRO A 227 16.28 -30.08 -17.79
N GLU A 228 17.42 -30.45 -17.19
CA GLU A 228 18.41 -29.51 -16.64
C GLU A 228 19.09 -28.62 -17.70
N ILE A 229 19.20 -29.10 -18.94
CA ILE A 229 19.82 -28.32 -20.03
C ILE A 229 18.93 -27.13 -20.42
N PRO A 230 17.63 -27.32 -20.76
CA PRO A 230 16.69 -26.20 -20.93
C PRO A 230 16.55 -25.31 -19.70
N GLN A 231 16.58 -25.86 -18.49
CA GLN A 231 16.54 -25.07 -17.25
C GLN A 231 17.70 -24.07 -17.16
N ALA A 232 18.91 -24.50 -17.52
CA ALA A 232 20.05 -23.61 -17.61
C ALA A 232 19.85 -22.49 -18.65
N GLU A 233 19.23 -22.79 -19.80
CA GLU A 233 18.92 -21.77 -20.82
C GLU A 233 17.85 -20.76 -20.37
N ILE A 234 16.96 -21.15 -19.46
CA ILE A 234 15.91 -20.27 -18.91
C ILE A 234 16.50 -19.26 -17.90
N ILE A 235 17.48 -19.69 -17.10
CA ILE A 235 18.06 -18.90 -16.01
C ILE A 235 19.25 -18.06 -16.47
N ASP A 236 20.13 -18.64 -17.30
CA ASP A 236 21.38 -18.00 -17.73
C ASP A 236 21.12 -16.95 -18.82
N ARG A 237 21.23 -15.67 -18.47
CA ARG A 237 21.07 -14.53 -19.40
C ARG A 237 21.96 -14.59 -20.64
N SER A 238 23.12 -15.24 -20.54
CA SER A 238 24.05 -15.35 -21.66
C SER A 238 23.57 -16.37 -22.70
N ARG A 239 22.67 -17.28 -22.30
CA ARG A 239 22.08 -18.30 -23.17
C ARG A 239 20.72 -17.81 -23.64
N SER A 240 20.60 -17.59 -24.94
CA SER A 240 19.30 -17.31 -25.54
C SER A 240 18.66 -18.62 -25.97
N PRO A 241 17.55 -19.06 -25.35
CA PRO A 241 16.87 -20.28 -25.76
C PRO A 241 16.45 -20.17 -27.23
N GLN A 242 16.60 -21.24 -27.99
CA GLN A 242 16.16 -21.24 -29.40
C GLN A 242 14.65 -21.47 -29.51
N GLN A 243 14.07 -22.21 -28.56
CA GLN A 243 12.65 -22.54 -28.54
C GLN A 243 11.82 -21.39 -27.97
N GLN A 244 10.68 -21.10 -28.61
CA GLN A 244 9.83 -19.98 -28.23
C GLN A 244 9.22 -20.13 -26.83
N GLU A 245 8.93 -21.36 -26.41
CA GLU A 245 8.38 -21.66 -25.08
C GLU A 245 9.40 -21.35 -23.97
N LEU A 246 10.65 -21.81 -24.14
CA LEU A 246 11.75 -21.51 -23.22
C LEU A 246 12.05 -20.01 -23.14
N ARG A 247 11.96 -19.28 -24.27
CA ARG A 247 12.09 -17.81 -24.26
C ARG A 247 10.99 -17.12 -23.45
N ARG A 248 9.74 -17.62 -23.52
CA ARG A 248 8.65 -17.07 -22.71
C ARG A 248 8.94 -17.28 -21.23
N LEU A 249 9.33 -18.50 -20.85
CA LEU A 249 9.63 -18.83 -19.46
C LEU A 249 10.85 -18.05 -18.91
N ALA A 250 11.86 -17.80 -19.74
CA ALA A 250 12.99 -16.93 -19.40
C ALA A 250 12.56 -15.47 -19.20
N ASN A 251 11.69 -14.95 -20.07
CA ASN A 251 11.16 -13.58 -19.91
C ASN A 251 10.28 -13.46 -18.65
N ASP A 252 9.48 -14.47 -18.34
CA ASP A 252 8.65 -14.50 -17.14
C ASP A 252 9.53 -14.53 -15.87
N PHE A 253 10.61 -15.32 -15.88
CA PHE A 253 11.62 -15.32 -14.83
C PHE A 253 12.24 -13.93 -14.63
N GLU A 254 12.68 -13.27 -15.71
CA GLU A 254 13.24 -11.92 -15.62
C GLU A 254 12.25 -10.89 -15.09
N SER A 255 10.98 -11.01 -15.49
CA SER A 255 9.91 -10.17 -14.97
C SER A 255 9.75 -10.35 -13.46
N ILE A 256 9.75 -11.59 -12.96
CA ILE A 256 9.72 -11.90 -11.52
C ILE A 256 10.93 -11.28 -10.81
N ILE A 257 12.15 -11.56 -11.28
CA ILE A 257 13.39 -11.05 -10.66
C ILE A 257 13.40 -9.52 -10.63
N SER A 258 12.99 -8.86 -11.72
CA SER A 258 12.93 -7.40 -11.76
C SER A 258 11.96 -6.81 -10.73
N ARG A 259 10.84 -7.50 -10.46
CA ARG A 259 9.86 -7.11 -9.45
C ARG A 259 10.41 -7.34 -8.04
N LEU A 260 11.07 -8.46 -7.79
CA LEU A 260 11.75 -8.74 -6.51
C LEU A 260 12.89 -7.75 -6.23
N GLN A 261 13.67 -7.36 -7.25
CA GLN A 261 14.71 -6.34 -7.12
C GLN A 261 14.13 -4.96 -6.80
N ARG A 262 12.98 -4.59 -7.38
CA ARG A 262 12.30 -3.34 -7.00
C ARG A 262 11.81 -3.39 -5.56
N ILE A 263 11.37 -4.55 -5.10
CA ILE A 263 10.99 -4.78 -3.70
C ILE A 263 12.21 -4.53 -2.80
N SER A 264 13.36 -5.14 -3.10
CA SER A 264 14.59 -5.06 -2.30
C SER A 264 15.36 -3.73 -2.39
N ASN A 265 15.53 -3.13 -3.58
CA ASN A 265 16.28 -1.87 -3.74
C ASN A 265 15.59 -0.66 -3.10
N ASN A 266 14.25 -0.71 -3.03
CA ASN A 266 13.48 0.27 -2.26
C ASN A 266 13.75 0.16 -0.75
N GLU A 267 14.43 -0.89 -0.28
CA GLU A 267 14.77 -1.12 1.13
C GLU A 267 16.20 -0.69 1.48
N GLU A 268 17.19 -0.94 0.62
CA GLU A 268 18.56 -0.41 0.83
C GLU A 268 18.56 1.13 0.88
N THR A 269 17.76 1.75 0.02
CA THR A 269 17.55 3.21 0.01
C THR A 269 16.86 3.69 1.31
N ARG A 270 16.09 2.83 2.00
CA ARG A 270 15.47 3.15 3.30
C ARG A 270 16.44 3.00 4.48
N ILE A 271 17.31 1.99 4.50
CA ILE A 271 18.30 1.81 5.57
C ILE A 271 19.32 2.95 5.53
N SER A 272 19.78 3.34 4.34
CA SER A 272 20.70 4.47 4.17
C SER A 272 20.09 5.80 4.65
N ASN A 273 18.81 6.06 4.36
CA ASN A 273 18.13 7.29 4.76
C ASN A 273 17.63 7.28 6.22
N GLY A 274 17.36 6.11 6.80
CA GLY A 274 16.98 5.97 8.21
C GLY A 274 18.17 6.10 9.17
N CYS A 275 19.39 5.74 8.73
CA CYS A 275 20.60 5.88 9.53
C CYS A 275 21.14 7.32 9.59
N MET A 276 20.68 8.22 8.70
CA MET A 276 20.98 9.66 8.77
C MET A 276 19.98 10.48 9.60
N ALA A 277 18.95 9.85 10.17
CA ALA A 277 17.88 10.51 10.92
C ALA A 277 17.82 10.10 12.41
N THR A 278 18.98 9.83 13.02
CA THR A 278 19.14 9.74 14.48
C THR A 278 19.94 10.91 15.01
#